data_AF-A0A819JTT7-F1
#
_entry.id   AF-A0A819JTT7-F1
#
_cell.length_a   1.000
_cell.length_b   1.000
_cell.length_c   1.000
_cell.angle_alpha   90.00
_cell.angle_beta   90.00
_cell.angle_gamma   90.00
#
_symmetry.space_group_name_H-M   'P 1'
#
loop_
_entity.id
_entity.type
_entity.pdbx_description
1 polymer ?
#
loop_
_entity_poly.entity_id
_entity_poly.type
_entity_poly.pdbx_seq_one_letter_code
_entity_poly.pdbx_strand_id
1 'polypeptide(L)'
;MSSAIDKPTLSKHDYQKLVNNNDPSISQIESSSTRSGLWSKLSQLHHLYIPQNYIVCNMCHAVLKWNSETSTTMMKNHNCGNKSVSKT
;
A
#
# COMPACT_ATOMS: atom_id res chain seq x y z
N MET A 1 -22.54 23.70 -0.49
CA MET A 1 -22.80 22.44 0.25
C MET A 1 -21.53 21.62 0.22
N SER A 2 -20.82 21.54 1.33
CA SER A 2 -19.55 20.82 1.44
C SER A 2 -19.85 19.33 1.53
N SER A 3 -19.79 18.62 0.41
CA SER A 3 -19.86 17.16 0.42
C SER A 3 -18.62 16.65 1.15
N ALA A 4 -18.80 16.18 2.38
CA ALA A 4 -17.81 15.36 3.06
C ALA A 4 -17.56 14.15 2.16
N ILE A 5 -16.43 14.14 1.46
CA ILE A 5 -15.99 12.97 0.74
C ILE A 5 -15.58 11.99 1.82
N ASP A 6 -16.54 11.15 2.24
CA ASP A 6 -16.32 10.08 3.21
C ASP A 6 -15.11 9.28 2.74
N LYS A 7 -14.01 9.36 3.50
CA LYS A 7 -12.82 8.56 3.18
C LYS A 7 -13.26 7.10 3.22
N PRO A 8 -13.06 6.33 2.15
CA PRO A 8 -13.46 4.94 2.13
C PRO A 8 -12.73 4.18 3.25
N THR A 9 -13.48 3.80 4.28
CA THR A 9 -13.04 3.04 5.45
C THR A 9 -12.96 1.55 5.12
N LEU A 10 -12.25 1.22 4.05
CA LEU A 10 -11.98 -0.16 3.68
C LEU A 10 -10.91 -0.76 4.61
N SER A 11 -11.06 -2.04 4.91
CA SER A 11 -10.08 -2.77 5.70
C SER A 11 -8.85 -3.09 4.85
N LYS A 12 -7.72 -3.38 5.52
CA LYS A 12 -6.50 -3.87 4.86
C LYS A 12 -6.79 -5.05 3.91
N HIS A 13 -7.67 -5.96 4.32
CA HIS A 13 -8.03 -7.14 3.52
C HIS A 13 -8.77 -6.77 2.22
N ASP A 14 -9.65 -5.76 2.27
CA ASP A 14 -10.36 -5.29 1.08
C ASP A 14 -9.39 -4.59 0.12
N TYR A 15 -8.51 -3.74 0.65
CA TYR A 15 -7.45 -3.15 -0.17
C TYR A 15 -6.53 -4.21 -0.78
N GLN A 16 -6.22 -5.29 -0.04
CA GLN A 16 -5.43 -6.39 -0.58
C GLN A 16 -6.14 -7.06 -1.76
N LYS A 17 -7.47 -7.27 -1.67
CA LYS A 17 -8.25 -7.81 -2.79
C LYS A 17 -8.26 -6.85 -3.98
N LEU A 18 -8.45 -5.56 -3.75
CA LEU A 18 -8.44 -4.55 -4.81
C LEU A 18 -7.08 -4.50 -5.51
N VAL A 19 -5.98 -4.55 -4.76
CA VAL A 19 -4.61 -4.62 -5.31
C VAL A 19 -4.42 -5.90 -6.12
N ASN A 20 -4.83 -7.05 -5.58
CA ASN A 20 -4.70 -8.34 -6.28
C ASN A 20 -5.57 -8.41 -7.54
N ASN A 21 -6.74 -7.77 -7.52
CA ASN A 21 -7.68 -7.72 -8.64
C ASN A 21 -7.34 -6.61 -9.65
N ASN A 22 -6.33 -5.77 -9.37
CA ASN A 22 -5.98 -4.61 -10.19
C ASN A 22 -7.18 -3.68 -10.43
N ASP A 23 -7.94 -3.40 -9.37
CA ASP A 23 -9.16 -2.59 -9.46
C ASP A 23 -8.85 -1.14 -9.90
N PRO A 24 -9.56 -0.57 -10.88
CA PRO A 24 -9.29 0.78 -11.39
C PRO A 24 -9.59 1.88 -10.37
N SER A 25 -10.33 1.58 -9.30
CA SER A 25 -10.62 2.54 -8.23
C SER A 25 -9.39 2.83 -7.37
N ILE A 26 -8.39 1.94 -7.37
CA ILE A 26 -7.15 2.15 -6.64
C ILE A 26 -5.99 2.48 -7.57
N SER A 27 -5.05 3.27 -7.06
CA SER A 27 -3.84 3.62 -7.77
C SER A 27 -2.65 3.49 -6.85
N GLN A 28 -1.54 3.01 -7.39
CA GLN A 28 -0.28 2.83 -6.68
C GLN A 28 0.66 3.93 -7.14
N ILE A 29 0.89 4.92 -6.28
CA ILE A 29 1.77 6.03 -6.60
C ILE A 29 3.12 5.75 -5.96
N GLU A 30 4.14 5.53 -6.80
CA GLU A 30 5.51 5.34 -6.31
C GLU A 30 5.97 6.58 -5.55
N SER A 31 6.59 6.35 -4.39
CA SER A 31 7.14 7.46 -3.61
C SER A 31 8.35 8.02 -4.35
N SER A 32 8.27 9.24 -4.90
CA SER A 32 9.40 9.88 -5.62
C SER A 32 10.57 10.29 -4.71
N SER A 33 10.51 9.90 -3.43
CA SER A 33 11.55 10.16 -2.46
C SER A 33 12.85 9.48 -2.88
N THR A 34 13.82 10.29 -3.31
CA THR A 34 15.23 9.98 -3.55
C THR A 34 15.94 9.38 -2.32
N ARG A 35 15.25 9.23 -1.18
CA ARG A 35 15.80 8.68 0.07
C ARG A 35 15.51 7.19 0.20
N SER A 36 16.58 6.41 0.08
CA SER A 36 16.71 5.01 0.52
C SER A 36 15.99 3.97 -0.36
N GLY A 37 16.76 3.03 -0.96
CA GLY A 37 16.26 1.96 -1.85
C GLY A 37 15.26 0.96 -1.27
N LEU A 38 14.74 1.23 -0.07
CA LEU A 38 13.57 0.56 0.51
C LEU A 38 12.26 1.19 0.02
N TRP A 39 12.21 2.52 -0.14
CA TRP A 39 11.02 3.24 -0.62
C TRP A 39 10.78 3.04 -2.12
N SER A 40 11.83 2.78 -2.90
CA SER A 40 11.71 2.44 -4.32
C SER A 40 10.99 1.10 -4.57
N LYS A 41 10.77 0.30 -3.53
CA LYS A 41 10.04 -0.98 -3.60
C LYS A 41 8.60 -0.84 -3.12
N LEU A 42 8.16 0.37 -2.81
CA LEU A 42 6.85 0.64 -2.23
C LEU A 42 6.12 1.74 -2.99
N SER A 43 4.82 1.57 -3.11
CA SER A 43 3.91 2.56 -3.64
C SER A 43 2.90 2.95 -2.58
N GLN A 44 2.57 4.24 -2.50
CA GLN A 44 1.46 4.70 -1.69
C GLN A 44 0.15 4.28 -2.33
N LEU A 45 -0.77 3.72 -1.54
CA LEU A 45 -2.09 3.35 -2.03
C LEU A 45 -3.00 4.59 -2.04
N HIS A 46 -3.55 4.87 -3.21
CA HIS A 46 -4.59 5.87 -3.42
C HIS A 46 -5.88 5.14 -3.76
N HIS A 47 -6.98 5.59 -3.20
CA HIS A 47 -8.31 5.09 -3.53
C HIS A 47 -9.15 6.28 -3.99
N LEU A 48 -9.63 6.24 -5.23
CA LEU A 48 -10.34 7.34 -5.89
C LEU A 48 -9.53 8.66 -5.79
N TYR A 49 -8.24 8.59 -6.09
CA TYR A 49 -7.28 9.70 -5.99
C TYR A 49 -6.97 10.21 -4.56
N ILE A 50 -7.59 9.62 -3.53
CA ILE A 50 -7.35 10.02 -2.13
C ILE A 50 -6.24 9.15 -1.54
N PRO A 51 -5.16 9.76 -0.99
CA PRO A 51 -4.09 9.02 -0.34
C PRO A 51 -4.63 8.30 0.90
N GLN A 52 -4.34 7.01 0.98
CA GLN A 52 -4.69 6.18 2.12
C GLN A 52 -3.48 5.98 3.05
N ASN A 53 -3.76 5.61 4.30
CA ASN A 53 -2.74 5.21 5.28
C ASN A 53 -2.26 3.78 5.04
N TYR A 54 -2.05 3.44 3.77
CA TYR A 54 -1.59 2.12 3.32
C TYR A 54 -0.56 2.30 2.21
N ILE A 55 0.43 1.42 2.22
CA ILE A 55 1.41 1.26 1.16
C ILE A 55 1.29 -0.14 0.58
N VAL A 56 1.66 -0.29 -0.67
CA VAL A 56 1.74 -1.56 -1.37
C VAL A 56 3.20 -1.85 -1.63
N CYS A 57 3.63 -3.08 -1.36
CA CYS A 57 4.96 -3.52 -1.77
C CYS A 57 4.94 -3.95 -3.24
N ASN A 58 5.74 -3.31 -4.07
CA ASN A 58 5.83 -3.63 -5.51
C ASN A 58 6.49 -4.99 -5.77
N MET A 59 7.06 -5.64 -4.75
CA MET A 59 7.74 -6.94 -4.87
C MET A 59 6.84 -8.13 -4.50
N CYS A 60 5.92 -7.98 -3.54
CA CYS A 60 5.01 -9.06 -3.12
C CYS A 60 3.53 -8.69 -3.17
N HIS A 61 3.23 -7.46 -3.61
CA HIS A 61 1.90 -6.85 -3.64
C HIS A 61 1.17 -6.83 -2.29
N ALA A 62 1.90 -6.99 -1.18
CA ALA A 62 1.32 -6.92 0.15
C ALA A 62 0.92 -5.47 0.49
N VAL A 63 -0.31 -5.30 0.96
CA VAL A 63 -0.79 -4.05 1.54
C VAL A 63 -0.32 -3.98 2.99
N LEU A 64 0.32 -2.88 3.38
CA LEU A 64 0.81 -2.64 4.72
C LEU A 64 0.24 -1.33 5.24
N LYS A 65 -0.10 -1.29 6.53
CA LYS A 65 -0.57 -0.05 7.17
C LYS A 65 0.62 0.90 7.29
N TRP A 66 0.44 2.09 6.75
CA TRP A 66 1.44 3.14 6.73
C TRP A 66 1.04 4.25 7.69
N ASN A 67 1.97 4.62 8.56
CA ASN A 67 1.91 5.82 9.37
C ASN A 67 3.25 6.55 9.22
N SER A 68 3.21 7.88 9.18
CA SER A 68 4.41 8.72 9.07
C SER A 68 5.42 8.45 10.19
N GLU A 69 4.95 8.07 11.39
CA GLU A 69 5.79 7.84 12.57
C GLU A 69 6.49 6.48 12.63
N THR A 70 5.87 5.38 12.14
CA THR A 70 6.48 4.02 12.20
C THR A 70 6.90 3.47 10.84
N SER A 71 6.92 4.34 9.82
CA SER A 71 7.21 4.07 8.41
C SER A 71 8.43 3.16 8.18
N THR A 72 9.56 3.45 8.82
CA THR A 72 10.82 2.72 8.58
C THR A 72 10.88 1.38 9.31
N THR A 73 10.24 1.25 10.47
CA THR A 73 10.23 0.00 11.26
C THR A 73 9.36 -1.05 10.61
N MET A 74 8.14 -0.69 10.18
CA MET A 74 7.25 -1.59 9.44
C MET A 74 7.90 -2.09 8.14
N MET A 75 8.61 -1.19 7.44
CA MET A 75 9.29 -1.51 6.19
C MET A 75 10.52 -2.39 6.40
N LYS A 76 11.30 -2.19 7.48
CA LYS A 76 12.41 -3.09 7.85
C LYS A 76 11.91 -4.48 8.26
N ASN A 77 10.77 -4.54 8.96
CA ASN A 77 10.15 -5.80 9.37
C ASN A 77 9.42 -6.50 8.23
N HIS A 78 9.14 -5.79 7.14
CA HIS A 78 8.58 -6.37 5.93
C HIS A 78 9.66 -7.14 5.17
N ASN A 79 9.84 -8.40 5.52
CA ASN A 79 10.71 -9.30 4.79
C ASN A 79 10.01 -9.79 3.52
N CYS A 80 10.15 -9.02 2.44
CA CYS A 80 9.65 -9.37 1.12
C CYS A 80 10.47 -10.55 0.55
N GLY A 81 10.19 -11.76 1.01
CA GLY A 81 11.00 -12.92 0.63
C GLY A 81 10.93 -14.15 1.53
N ASN A 82 9.85 -14.36 2.29
CA ASN A 82 9.64 -15.65 2.96
C ASN A 82 8.24 -16.25 2.74
N LYS A 83 7.61 -15.88 1.63
CA LYS A 83 6.52 -16.66 1.03
C LYS A 83 7.02 -17.22 -0.29
N SER A 84 7.85 -18.25 -0.18
CA SER A 84 7.85 -19.30 -1.19
C SER A 84 6.40 -19.66 -1.48
N VAL A 85 5.99 -19.37 -2.71
CA VAL A 85 4.81 -19.85 -3.40
C VAL A 85 4.15 -21.02 -2.66
N SER A 86 3.11 -20.74 -1.86
CA SER A 86 2.17 -21.78 -1.47
C SER A 86 1.20 -21.94 -2.64
N LYS A 87 1.68 -22.61 -3.69
CA LYS A 87 0.82 -23.30 -4.64
C LYS A 87 0.22 -24.48 -3.88
N THR A 88 -1.09 -24.50 -3.74
CA THR A 88 -1.86 -25.72 -3.47
C THR A 88 -2.86 -25.85 -4.59
#